data_AF-A0A7Z9BL26-F1
#
_entry.id   AF-A0A7Z9BL26-F1
#
_cell.length_a   1.000
_cell.length_b   1.000
_cell.length_c   1.000
_cell.angle_alpha   90.00
_cell.angle_beta   90.00
_cell.angle_gamma   90.00
#
_symmetry.space_group_name_H-M   'P 1'
#
loop_
_entity.id
_entity.type
_entity.pdbx_description
1 polymer ?
#
loop_
_entity_poly.entity_id
_entity_poly.type
_entity_poly.pdbx_seq_one_letter_code
_entity_poly.pdbx_strand_id
1 'polypeptide(L)'
;MSLEITKIETTVSSEWAEQLNQLSLKTGHSLEELIQEAIGQYLDKSSVFLSSESVDLEYFNLQKELLNLQQKVKSLEPLSNQVAKLEAKLLGIEKIVIPKPSLSPSSNFSKLLTDDNDQDEPDEVLTDFLVD
;
A
#
# COMPACT_ATOMS: atom_id res chain seq x y z
N MET A 1 -5.18 12.93 38.02
CA MET A 1 -3.73 12.64 37.95
C MET A 1 -3.02 13.82 38.58
N SER A 2 -2.28 13.61 39.67
CA SER A 2 -1.51 14.68 40.31
C SER A 2 -0.18 14.81 39.59
N LEU A 3 0.14 16.01 39.08
CA LEU A 3 1.45 16.29 38.51
C LEU A 3 2.46 16.36 39.66
N GLU A 4 3.41 15.43 39.69
CA GLU A 4 4.52 15.47 40.64
C GLU A 4 5.48 16.59 40.24
N ILE A 5 5.59 17.61 41.08
CA ILE A 5 6.56 18.70 40.89
C ILE A 5 7.96 18.12 41.16
N THR A 6 8.73 17.90 40.10
CA THR A 6 10.11 17.44 40.20
C THR A 6 11.02 18.64 40.39
N LYS A 7 11.70 18.72 41.55
CA LYS A 7 12.68 19.78 41.82
C LYS A 7 13.98 19.46 41.07
N ILE A 8 14.38 20.35 40.17
CA ILE A 8 15.65 20.24 39.43
C ILE A 8 16.60 21.30 39.98
N GLU A 9 17.76 20.86 40.47
CA GLU A 9 18.83 21.76 40.91
C GLU A 9 19.89 21.84 39.81
N THR A 10 20.15 23.06 39.33
CA THR A 10 21.14 23.32 38.29
C THR A 10 22.02 24.48 38.69
N THR A 11 23.26 24.48 38.20
CA THR A 11 24.20 25.59 38.38
C THR A 11 24.27 26.40 37.10
N VAL A 12 24.16 27.71 37.23
CA VAL A 12 24.21 28.65 36.11
C VAL A 12 25.33 29.65 36.39
N SER A 13 25.97 30.14 35.32
CA SER A 13 26.99 31.19 35.43
C SER A 13 26.41 32.42 36.15
N SER A 14 27.26 33.11 36.91
CA SER A 14 26.86 34.27 37.73
C SER A 14 26.27 35.40 36.89
N GLU A 15 26.75 35.60 35.66
CA GLU A 15 26.24 36.60 34.73
C GLU A 15 24.77 36.33 34.35
N TRP A 16 24.44 35.08 34.05
CA TRP A 16 23.08 34.66 33.72
C TRP A 16 22.15 34.72 34.93
N ALA A 17 22.66 34.41 36.12
CA ALA A 17 21.90 34.53 37.37
C ALA A 17 21.52 35.99 37.65
N GLU A 18 22.43 36.94 37.41
CA GLU A 18 22.14 38.38 37.53
C GLU A 18 21.09 38.84 36.52
N GLN A 19 21.23 38.46 35.25
CA GLN A 19 20.28 38.83 34.21
C GLN A 19 18.88 38.28 34.46
N LEU A 20 18.77 37.03 34.92
CA LEU A 20 17.48 36.43 35.25
C LEU A 20 16.83 37.08 36.47
N ASN A 21 17.62 37.43 37.50
CA ASN A 21 17.10 38.17 38.65
C ASN A 21 16.61 39.58 38.27
N GLN A 22 17.34 40.28 37.41
CA GLN A 22 16.89 41.58 36.89
C GLN A 22 15.61 41.46 36.05
N LEU A 23 15.51 40.41 35.23
CA LEU A 23 14.30 40.13 34.46
C LEU A 23 13.11 39.81 35.35
N SER A 24 13.30 38.98 36.38
CA SER A 24 12.28 38.68 37.39
C SER A 24 11.75 39.94 38.08
N LEU A 25 12.65 40.85 38.48
CA LEU A 25 12.26 42.14 39.07
C LEU A 25 11.49 43.03 38.09
N LYS A 26 11.83 42.97 36.80
CA LYS A 26 11.22 43.82 35.76
C LYS A 26 9.85 43.32 35.32
N THR A 27 9.67 42.00 35.22
CA THR A 27 8.42 41.38 34.74
C THR A 27 7.48 41.03 35.89
N GLY A 28 7.97 40.99 37.13
CA GLY A 28 7.20 40.58 38.30
C GLY A 28 6.98 39.06 38.39
N HIS A 29 7.59 38.29 37.49
CA HIS A 29 7.52 36.83 37.49
C HIS A 29 8.56 36.20 38.40
N SER A 30 8.25 35.03 38.95
CA SER A 30 9.24 34.25 39.68
C SER A 30 10.33 33.74 38.72
N LEU A 31 11.52 33.47 39.27
CA LEU A 31 12.62 32.89 38.49
C LEU A 31 12.20 31.56 37.84
N GLU A 32 11.40 30.76 38.54
CA GLU A 32 10.90 29.47 38.10
C GLU A 32 9.94 29.61 36.91
N GLU A 33 9.03 30.57 36.96
CA GLU A 33 8.11 30.87 35.85
C GLU A 33 8.88 31.29 34.59
N LEU A 34 9.89 32.16 34.74
CA LEU A 34 10.72 32.61 33.61
C LEU A 34 11.53 31.46 32.99
N ILE A 35 12.07 30.56 33.81
CA ILE A 35 12.81 29.39 33.34
C ILE A 35 11.87 28.40 32.65
N GLN A 36 10.69 28.15 33.22
CA GLN A 36 9.69 27.27 32.61
C GLN A 36 9.20 27.82 31.28
N GLU A 37 8.95 29.13 31.19
CA GLU A 37 8.57 29.78 29.94
C GLU A 37 9.68 29.69 28.89
N ALA A 38 10.93 29.98 29.27
CA ALA A 38 12.08 29.89 28.37
C ALA A 38 12.30 28.46 27.84
N ILE A 39 12.18 27.45 28.72
CA ILE A 39 12.25 26.04 28.33
C ILE A 39 11.08 25.69 27.40
N GLY A 40 9.86 26.13 27.73
CA GLY A 40 8.68 25.92 26.89
C GLY A 40 8.86 26.48 25.49
N GLN A 41 9.34 27.73 25.36
CA GLN A 41 9.61 28.36 24.07
C GLN A 41 10.75 27.69 23.30
N TYR A 42 11.79 27.22 23.99
CA TYR A 42 12.90 26.50 23.35
C TYR A 42 12.42 25.15 22.80
N LEU A 43 11.67 24.40 23.61
CA LEU A 43 11.12 23.11 23.21
C LEU A 43 10.16 23.26 22.02
N ASP A 44 9.29 24.26 22.04
CA ASP A 44 8.36 24.55 20.94
C ASP A 44 9.12 24.81 19.63
N LYS A 45 10.13 25.69 19.66
CA LYS A 45 11.00 25.95 18.50
C LYS A 45 11.78 24.71 18.05
N SER A 46 12.30 23.92 18.99
CA SER A 46 13.06 22.71 18.68
C SER A 46 12.19 21.63 18.05
N SER A 47 10.92 21.52 18.47
CA SER A 47 9.97 20.55 17.94
C SER A 47 9.62 20.86 16.49
N VAL A 48 9.48 22.14 16.15
CA VAL A 48 9.24 22.61 14.78
C VAL A 48 10.46 22.34 13.89
N PHE A 49 11.67 22.61 14.36
CA PHE A 49 12.89 22.35 13.58
C PHE A 49 13.16 20.86 13.35
N LEU A 50 13.01 20.02 14.39
CA LEU A 50 13.28 18.59 14.30
C LEU A 50 12.23 17.86 13.44
N SER A 51 10.97 18.32 13.48
CA SER A 51 9.90 17.73 12.66
C SER A 51 9.95 18.18 11.21
N SER A 52 10.33 19.43 10.88
CA SER A 52 10.36 19.86 9.49
C SER A 52 11.52 19.25 8.70
N GLU A 53 12.73 19.24 9.27
CA GLU A 53 13.92 18.83 8.52
C GLU A 53 13.98 17.31 8.26
N SER A 54 13.47 16.51 9.19
CA SER A 54 13.35 15.06 9.00
C SER A 54 12.25 14.68 8.00
N VAL A 55 11.09 15.35 8.08
CA VAL A 55 9.95 15.09 7.18
C VAL A 55 10.25 15.53 5.75
N ASP A 56 10.93 16.66 5.55
CA ASP A 56 11.30 17.15 4.22
C ASP A 56 12.31 16.22 3.52
N LEU A 57 13.26 15.65 4.29
CA LEU A 57 14.23 14.71 3.77
C LEU A 57 13.57 13.38 3.36
N GLU A 58 12.68 12.84 4.19
CA GLU A 58 11.93 11.62 3.90
C GLU A 58 11.01 11.80 2.68
N TYR A 59 10.33 12.94 2.59
CA TYR A 59 9.48 13.29 1.46
C TYR A 59 10.27 13.33 0.15
N PHE A 60 11.44 13.97 0.14
CA PHE A 60 12.30 14.05 -1.05
C PHE A 60 12.80 12.67 -1.49
N ASN A 61 13.20 11.83 -0.53
CA ASN A 61 13.63 10.45 -0.81
C ASN A 61 12.49 9.63 -1.42
N LEU A 62 11.26 9.76 -0.88
CA LEU A 62 10.09 9.04 -1.38
C LEU A 62 9.72 9.48 -2.80
N GLN A 63 9.77 10.79 -3.10
CA GLN A 63 9.55 11.29 -4.45
C GLN A 63 10.56 10.72 -5.46
N LYS A 64 11.83 10.65 -5.07
CA LYS A 64 12.90 10.10 -5.92
C LYS A 64 12.69 8.62 -6.20
N GLU A 65 12.28 7.86 -5.20
CA GLU A 65 11.97 6.43 -5.35
C GLU A 65 10.76 6.22 -6.26
N LEU A 66 9.69 7.01 -6.09
CA LEU A 66 8.49 6.98 -6.91
C LEU A 66 8.83 7.26 -8.38
N LEU A 67 9.64 8.28 -8.66
CA LEU A 67 10.08 8.59 -10.02
C LEU A 67 10.87 7.43 -10.66
N ASN A 68 11.76 6.80 -9.90
CA ASN A 68 12.54 5.65 -10.37
C ASN A 68 11.62 4.45 -10.68
N LEU A 69 10.65 4.16 -9.80
CA LEU A 69 9.66 3.11 -10.03
C LEU A 69 8.81 3.39 -11.27
N GLN A 70 8.33 4.62 -11.47
CA GLN A 70 7.60 5.00 -12.67
C GLN A 70 8.41 4.78 -13.94
N GLN A 71 9.70 5.10 -13.91
CA GLN A 71 10.60 4.89 -15.04
C GLN A 71 10.80 3.40 -15.33
N LYS A 72 10.94 2.56 -14.29
CA LYS A 72 11.00 1.10 -14.43
C LYS A 72 9.72 0.53 -15.02
N VAL A 73 8.55 0.97 -14.56
CA VAL A 73 7.26 0.53 -15.12
C VAL A 73 7.17 0.88 -16.60
N LYS A 74 7.52 2.11 -17.00
CA LYS A 74 7.59 2.50 -18.42
C LYS A 74 8.56 1.64 -19.23
N SER A 75 9.68 1.24 -18.62
CA SER A 75 10.66 0.38 -19.30
C SER A 75 10.17 -1.07 -19.52
N LEU A 76 9.14 -1.53 -18.80
CA LEU A 76 8.57 -2.87 -18.94
C LEU A 76 7.46 -2.94 -20.00
N GLU A 77 6.87 -1.82 -20.38
CA GLU A 77 5.81 -1.75 -21.39
C GLU A 77 6.22 -2.36 -22.76
N PRO A 78 7.45 -2.12 -23.29
CA PRO A 78 7.91 -2.78 -24.50
C PRO A 78 7.99 -4.30 -24.37
N LEU A 79 8.41 -4.81 -23.21
CA LEU A 79 8.51 -6.24 -22.95
C LEU A 79 7.11 -6.88 -22.90
N SER A 80 6.16 -6.24 -22.22
CA SER A 80 4.76 -6.66 -22.22
C SER A 80 4.18 -6.74 -23.64
N ASN A 81 4.47 -5.74 -24.48
CA ASN A 81 4.04 -5.72 -25.87
C ASN A 81 4.68 -6.83 -26.71
N GLN A 82 5.93 -7.22 -26.42
CA GLN A 82 6.58 -8.35 -27.09
C GLN A 82 5.94 -9.69 -26.69
N VAL A 83 5.63 -9.88 -25.41
CA VAL A 83 4.95 -11.08 -24.92
C VAL A 83 3.58 -11.23 -25.59
N ALA A 84 2.76 -10.18 -25.60
CA ALA A 84 1.44 -10.20 -26.26
C ALA A 84 1.54 -10.54 -27.76
N LYS A 85 2.57 -10.03 -28.47
CA LYS A 85 2.82 -10.39 -29.88
C LYS A 85 3.20 -11.85 -30.06
N LEU A 86 3.96 -12.43 -29.13
CA LEU A 86 4.34 -13.84 -29.16
C LEU A 86 3.13 -14.74 -28.88
N GLU A 87 2.31 -14.41 -27.89
CA GLU A 87 1.05 -15.11 -27.60
C GLU A 87 0.11 -15.13 -28.82
N ALA A 88 -0.07 -13.97 -29.48
CA ALA A 88 -0.89 -13.89 -30.68
C ALA A 88 -0.36 -14.77 -31.83
N LYS A 89 0.96 -14.85 -31.99
CA LYS A 89 1.59 -15.74 -32.99
C LYS A 89 1.39 -17.22 -32.63
N LEU A 90 1.50 -17.57 -31.34
CA LEU A 90 1.34 -18.93 -30.86
C LEU A 90 -0.10 -19.42 -31.09
N LEU A 91 -1.11 -18.59 -30.79
CA LEU A 91 -2.51 -18.87 -31.12
C LEU A 91 -2.76 -19.03 -32.63
N GLY A 92 -2.02 -18.27 -33.46
CA GLY A 92 -2.06 -18.43 -34.90
C GLY A 92 -1.51 -19.79 -35.36
N ILE A 93 -0.42 -20.25 -34.75
CA ILE A 93 0.21 -21.53 -35.05
C ILE A 93 -0.65 -22.70 -34.55
N GLU A 94 -1.23 -22.62 -33.34
CA GLU A 94 -2.13 -23.66 -32.81
C GLU A 94 -3.32 -23.92 -33.75
N LYS A 95 -3.90 -22.88 -34.35
CA LYS A 95 -4.98 -23.00 -35.33
C LYS A 95 -4.57 -23.71 -36.62
N ILE A 96 -3.27 -23.70 -36.97
CA ILE A 96 -2.73 -24.33 -38.18
C ILE A 96 -2.30 -25.78 -37.87
N VAL A 97 -1.69 -26.01 -36.71
CA VAL A 97 -1.10 -27.30 -36.32
C VAL A 97 -2.15 -28.27 -35.79
N ILE A 98 -3.25 -27.78 -35.21
CA ILE A 98 -4.37 -28.62 -34.77
C ILE A 98 -5.47 -28.50 -35.83
N PRO A 99 -5.61 -29.46 -36.77
CA PRO A 99 -6.74 -29.45 -37.68
C PRO A 99 -7.99 -29.66 -36.83
N LYS A 100 -8.96 -28.74 -36.89
CA LYS A 100 -10.32 -29.06 -36.44
C LYS A 100 -10.73 -30.34 -37.16
N PRO A 101 -11.20 -31.39 -36.47
CA PRO A 101 -11.73 -32.56 -37.16
C PRO A 101 -12.94 -32.08 -37.97
N SER A 102 -12.78 -31.97 -39.28
CA SER A 102 -13.91 -31.85 -40.18
C SER A 102 -14.59 -33.22 -40.17
N LEU A 103 -15.54 -33.41 -39.25
CA LEU A 103 -16.47 -34.53 -39.34
C LEU A 103 -17.31 -34.31 -40.60
N SER A 104 -16.87 -34.92 -41.70
CA SER A 104 -17.72 -35.15 -42.87
C SER A 104 -18.81 -36.14 -42.44
N PRO A 105 -20.11 -35.80 -42.54
CA PRO A 105 -21.19 -36.67 -42.11
C PRO A 105 -21.41 -37.72 -43.19
N SER A 106 -20.52 -38.70 -43.28
CA SER A 106 -20.71 -39.89 -44.13
C SER A 106 -20.55 -41.19 -43.34
N SER A 107 -20.87 -41.15 -42.05
CA SER A 107 -20.88 -42.34 -41.20
C SER A 107 -22.32 -42.82 -41.04
N ASN A 108 -22.52 -44.12 -41.24
CA ASN A 108 -23.79 -44.85 -41.10
C ASN A 108 -24.49 -44.66 -39.73
N PHE A 109 -23.81 -44.03 -38.76
CA PHE A 109 -24.32 -43.68 -37.45
C PHE A 109 -25.46 -42.65 -37.48
N SER A 110 -25.47 -41.74 -38.45
CA SER A 110 -26.50 -40.69 -38.58
C SER A 110 -27.88 -41.23 -38.93
N LYS A 111 -27.96 -42.43 -39.52
CA LYS A 111 -29.22 -43.13 -39.81
C LYS A 111 -29.82 -43.83 -38.58
N LEU A 112 -29.01 -44.09 -37.55
CA LEU A 112 -29.47 -44.70 -36.29
C LEU A 112 -30.21 -43.70 -35.40
N LEU A 113 -29.93 -42.40 -35.58
CA LEU A 113 -30.49 -41.31 -34.77
C LEU A 113 -31.83 -40.76 -35.30
N THR A 114 -32.28 -41.22 -36.47
CA THR A 114 -33.55 -40.81 -37.09
C THR A 114 -34.63 -41.90 -37.06
N ASP A 115 -34.32 -43.05 -36.46
CA ASP A 115 -35.31 -44.10 -36.22
C ASP A 115 -35.98 -43.81 -34.87
N ASP A 116 -36.85 -42.80 -34.89
CA ASP A 116 -37.82 -42.54 -33.83
C ASP A 116 -38.74 -43.76 -33.72
N ASN A 117 -38.46 -44.61 -32.74
CA ASN A 117 -39.43 -45.57 -32.23
C ASN A 117 -39.48 -45.42 -30.71
N ASP A 118 -40.36 -44.48 -30.33
CA ASP A 118 -41.17 -44.37 -29.11
C ASP A 118 -40.98 -45.43 -28.00
N GLN A 119 -41.11 -44.93 -26.75
CA GLN A 119 -41.35 -45.63 -25.48
C GLN A 119 -40.09 -45.85 -24.59
N ASP A 120 -39.77 -44.85 -23.75
CA ASP A 120 -40.13 -44.87 -22.32
C ASP A 120 -39.41 -43.73 -21.58
N GLU A 121 -40.17 -42.93 -20.84
CA GLU A 121 -39.64 -41.86 -19.97
C GLU A 121 -38.60 -42.42 -18.98
N PRO A 122 -37.53 -41.68 -18.65
CA PRO A 122 -36.63 -42.10 -17.59
C PRO A 122 -37.30 -41.94 -16.22
N ASP A 123 -37.57 -43.06 -15.53
CA ASP A 123 -38.00 -43.10 -14.13
C ASP A 123 -37.05 -42.25 -13.27
N GLU A 124 -37.61 -41.29 -12.53
CA GLU A 124 -36.90 -40.49 -11.54
C GLU A 124 -36.42 -41.36 -10.39
N VAL A 125 -35.21 -41.90 -10.49
CA VAL A 125 -34.52 -42.54 -9.38
C VAL A 125 -33.12 -41.94 -9.23
N LEU A 126 -32.87 -41.43 -8.02
CA LEU A 126 -31.60 -41.10 -7.35
C LEU A 126 -31.57 -39.69 -6.73
N THR A 127 -32.68 -39.23 -6.13
CA THR A 127 -32.68 -38.07 -5.22
C THR A 127 -32.57 -38.45 -3.73
N ASP A 128 -32.32 -39.73 -3.39
CA ASP A 128 -32.52 -40.23 -2.01
C ASP A 128 -31.28 -40.84 -1.30
N PHE A 129 -30.06 -40.42 -1.64
CA PHE A 129 -28.86 -40.82 -0.85
C PHE A 129 -27.95 -39.66 -0.44
N LEU A 130 -28.52 -38.47 -0.26
CA LEU A 130 -27.89 -37.43 0.56
C LEU A 130 -28.78 -37.11 1.76
N VAL A 131 -28.74 -37.96 2.77
CA VAL A 131 -29.03 -37.57 4.16
C VAL A 131 -28.03 -38.26 5.10
N ASP A 132 -27.24 -37.40 5.75
CA ASP A 132 -26.32 -37.52 6.89
C ASP A 132 -25.15 -38.54 6.87
#